data_AF-W2ZGR4-F1
#
_entry.id   AF-W2ZGR4-F1
#
_cell.length_a   1.000
_cell.length_b   1.000
_cell.length_c   1.000
_cell.angle_alpha   90.00
_cell.angle_beta   90.00
_cell.angle_gamma   90.00
#
_symmetry.space_group_name_H-M   'P 1'
#
loop_
_entity.id
_entity.type
_entity.pdbx_description
1 polymer ?
#
loop_
_entity_poly.entity_id
_entity_poly.type
_entity_poly.pdbx_seq_one_letter_code
_entity_poly.pdbx_strand_id
1 'polypeptide(L)'
;MVIPHIKEVWPSSKRVALQRDNAKPHVAVDDPEVAAACSLEDWDMKIILQPANSPDFNANDLGFFNSLQSLQLKNAFLTLQSVLQASMSVDGCNKYAIPHLSKDKLRVDTGLLLPSLACGGEVHNKSKSFLSSVK
;
A
#
# COMPACT_ATOMS: atom_id res chain seq x y z
N MET A 1 -15.20 -1.12 21.37
CA MET A 1 -16.04 -1.59 20.25
C MET A 1 -16.09 -0.51 19.17
N VAL A 2 -16.11 -0.85 17.87
CA VAL A 2 -15.97 0.14 16.76
C VAL A 2 -17.23 0.94 16.46
N ILE A 3 -18.41 0.35 16.69
CA ILE A 3 -19.72 0.94 16.33
C ILE A 3 -19.97 2.31 16.96
N PRO A 4 -19.76 2.52 18.28
CA PRO A 4 -19.98 3.85 18.89
C PRO A 4 -19.19 4.97 18.21
N HIS A 5 -17.94 4.69 17.83
CA HIS A 5 -17.11 5.69 17.17
C HIS A 5 -17.54 5.96 15.72
N ILE A 6 -18.00 4.92 15.00
CA ILE A 6 -18.63 5.13 13.68
C ILE A 6 -19.81 6.10 13.82
N LYS A 7 -20.67 5.92 14.83
CA LYS A 7 -21.83 6.81 15.04
C LYS A 7 -21.46 8.27 15.30
N GLU A 8 -20.34 8.49 15.98
CA GLU A 8 -19.81 9.82 16.28
C GLU A 8 -19.33 10.56 15.01
N VAL A 9 -18.69 9.85 14.09
CA VAL A 9 -18.01 10.47 12.94
C VAL A 9 -18.73 10.30 11.60
N TRP A 10 -19.80 9.49 11.53
CA TRP A 10 -20.46 9.19 10.26
C TRP A 10 -21.16 10.44 9.69
N PRO A 11 -20.89 10.82 8.43
CA PRO A 11 -21.30 12.12 7.90
C PRO A 11 -22.72 12.14 7.32
N SER A 12 -23.44 11.01 7.31
CA SER A 12 -24.64 10.83 6.47
C SER A 12 -25.70 9.96 7.15
N SER A 13 -26.62 9.39 6.35
CA SER A 13 -27.69 8.50 6.77
C SER A 13 -27.21 7.46 7.78
N LYS A 14 -28.05 7.21 8.79
CA LYS A 14 -27.86 6.17 9.81
C LYS A 14 -28.08 4.74 9.28
N ARG A 15 -28.35 4.59 7.97
CA ARG A 15 -28.46 3.29 7.29
C ARG A 15 -27.10 2.89 6.73
N VAL A 16 -26.44 1.91 7.35
CA VAL A 16 -25.04 1.58 7.05
C VAL A 16 -24.85 0.08 6.85
N ALA A 17 -24.16 -0.30 5.78
CA ALA A 17 -23.68 -1.66 5.59
C ALA A 17 -22.22 -1.77 6.09
N LEU A 18 -22.01 -2.52 7.17
CA LEU A 18 -20.69 -2.84 7.70
C LEU A 18 -20.17 -4.11 7.03
N GLN A 19 -19.39 -3.93 5.98
CA GLN A 19 -18.77 -5.05 5.29
C GLN A 19 -17.58 -5.61 6.09
N ARG A 20 -17.52 -6.93 6.26
CA ARG A 20 -16.40 -7.63 6.87
C ARG A 20 -15.97 -8.83 6.02
N ASP A 21 -14.69 -9.16 6.06
CA ASP A 21 -14.20 -10.42 5.50
C ASP A 21 -14.81 -11.62 6.26
N ASN A 22 -14.85 -12.76 5.57
CA ASN A 22 -15.36 -14.00 6.14
C ASN A 22 -14.29 -14.74 6.98
N ALA A 23 -13.25 -14.04 7.44
CA ALA A 23 -12.27 -14.57 8.36
C ALA A 23 -12.95 -14.90 9.71
N LYS A 24 -12.45 -15.92 10.41
CA LYS A 24 -13.05 -16.38 11.66
C LYS A 24 -13.20 -15.19 12.62
N PRO A 25 -14.43 -14.82 13.00
CA PRO A 25 -14.65 -13.65 13.83
C PRO A 25 -13.96 -13.77 15.18
N HIS A 26 -13.43 -12.65 15.68
CA HIS A 26 -13.24 -12.46 17.13
C HIS A 26 -14.56 -12.22 17.86
N VAL A 27 -15.61 -11.77 17.15
CA VAL A 27 -16.96 -11.53 17.67
C VAL A 27 -17.97 -12.12 16.69
N ALA A 28 -18.85 -12.99 17.19
CA ALA A 28 -19.85 -13.68 16.38
C ALA A 28 -20.79 -12.68 15.68
N VAL A 29 -21.34 -13.06 14.52
CA VAL A 29 -22.18 -12.15 13.71
C VAL A 29 -23.54 -11.90 14.35
N ASP A 30 -23.98 -12.87 15.15
CA ASP A 30 -25.17 -12.90 16.00
C ASP A 30 -24.89 -12.44 17.44
N ASP A 31 -23.74 -11.79 17.67
CA ASP A 31 -23.42 -11.26 18.98
C ASP A 31 -24.49 -10.23 19.42
N PRO A 32 -25.17 -10.46 20.57
CA PRO A 32 -26.31 -9.65 20.98
C PRO A 32 -25.91 -8.21 21.35
N GLU A 33 -24.67 -7.99 21.83
CA GLU A 33 -24.17 -6.65 22.14
C GLU A 33 -23.93 -5.85 20.85
N VAL A 34 -23.36 -6.50 19.84
CA VAL A 34 -23.14 -5.91 18.52
C VAL A 34 -24.47 -5.62 17.82
N ALA A 35 -25.42 -6.55 17.84
CA ALA A 35 -26.73 -6.36 17.25
C ALA A 35 -27.49 -5.20 17.92
N ALA A 36 -27.48 -5.13 19.25
CA ALA A 36 -28.08 -4.03 20.00
C ALA A 36 -27.42 -2.68 19.65
N ALA A 37 -26.09 -2.64 19.57
CA ALA A 37 -25.37 -1.43 19.21
C ALA A 37 -25.66 -0.96 17.77
N CYS A 38 -25.83 -1.88 16.82
CA CYS A 38 -26.19 -1.58 15.43
C CYS A 38 -27.58 -0.94 15.28
N SER A 39 -28.51 -1.23 16.20
CA SER A 39 -29.90 -0.73 16.16
C SER A 39 -30.20 0.40 17.16
N LEU A 40 -29.25 0.72 18.05
CA LEU A 40 -29.41 1.77 19.05
C LEU A 40 -29.51 3.17 18.40
N GLU A 41 -30.36 4.07 18.93
CA GLU A 41 -30.48 5.49 18.51
C GLU A 41 -30.89 5.70 17.03
N ASP A 42 -31.87 4.92 16.56
CA ASP A 42 -32.40 4.98 15.18
C ASP A 42 -31.38 4.62 14.10
N TRP A 43 -30.34 3.87 14.46
CA TRP A 43 -29.39 3.33 13.51
C TRP A 43 -29.93 2.05 12.84
N ASP A 44 -29.74 1.92 11.54
CA ASP A 44 -30.01 0.71 10.77
C ASP A 44 -28.69 0.22 10.16
N MET A 45 -27.85 -0.35 11.02
CA MET A 45 -26.56 -0.91 10.63
C MET A 45 -26.68 -2.42 10.40
N LYS A 46 -26.15 -2.91 9.27
CA LYS A 46 -26.15 -4.33 8.92
C LYS A 46 -24.74 -4.83 8.68
N ILE A 47 -24.35 -5.90 9.37
CA ILE A 47 -23.09 -6.57 9.08
C ILE A 47 -23.28 -7.44 7.84
N ILE A 48 -22.43 -7.23 6.84
CA ILE A 48 -22.44 -8.00 5.60
C ILE A 48 -21.13 -8.76 5.52
N LEU A 49 -21.24 -10.08 5.42
CA LEU A 49 -20.09 -10.94 5.17
C LEU A 49 -19.83 -11.04 3.67
N GLN A 50 -18.56 -11.16 3.32
CA GLN A 50 -18.18 -11.45 1.95
C GLN A 50 -18.46 -12.91 1.57
N PRO A 51 -18.74 -13.18 0.28
CA PRO A 51 -18.72 -14.55 -0.23
C PRO A 51 -17.36 -15.20 0.00
N ALA A 52 -17.34 -16.53 0.18
CA ALA A 52 -16.10 -17.26 0.40
C ALA A 52 -15.15 -17.15 -0.80
N ASN A 53 -13.88 -16.87 -0.55
CA ASN A 53 -12.81 -16.73 -1.57
C ASN A 53 -13.08 -15.64 -2.63
N SER A 54 -13.74 -14.55 -2.23
CA SER A 54 -14.11 -13.43 -3.11
C SER A 54 -13.43 -12.11 -2.72
N PRO A 55 -12.09 -12.01 -2.83
CA PRO A 55 -11.36 -10.79 -2.48
C PRO A 55 -11.71 -9.60 -3.37
N ASP A 56 -12.17 -9.86 -4.59
CA ASP A 56 -12.66 -8.87 -5.56
C ASP A 56 -13.95 -8.17 -5.12
N PHE A 57 -14.67 -8.73 -4.13
CA PHE A 57 -15.85 -8.12 -3.55
C PHE A 57 -15.53 -7.28 -2.30
N ASN A 58 -14.26 -7.08 -1.91
CA ASN A 58 -13.89 -6.24 -0.76
C ASN A 58 -13.46 -4.85 -1.23
N ALA A 59 -14.10 -3.80 -0.73
CA ALA A 59 -13.64 -2.44 -0.98
C ALA A 59 -12.21 -2.21 -0.45
N ASN A 60 -11.85 -2.85 0.67
CA ASN A 60 -10.52 -2.70 1.27
C ASN A 60 -9.44 -3.40 0.43
N ASP A 61 -9.67 -4.64 -0.02
CA ASP A 61 -8.70 -5.36 -0.86
C ASP A 61 -8.55 -4.71 -2.24
N LEU A 62 -9.67 -4.40 -2.90
CA LEU A 62 -9.67 -3.85 -4.26
C LEU A 62 -9.10 -2.43 -4.33
N GLY A 63 -9.43 -1.60 -3.34
CA GLY A 63 -9.06 -0.18 -3.31
C GLY A 63 -7.84 0.08 -2.44
N PHE A 64 -8.05 0.03 -1.12
CA PHE A 64 -7.10 0.53 -0.14
C PHE A 64 -5.78 -0.26 -0.10
N PHE A 65 -5.87 -1.58 0.09
CA PHE A 65 -4.68 -2.44 0.17
C PHE A 65 -3.95 -2.55 -1.17
N ASN A 66 -4.69 -2.64 -2.27
CA ASN A 66 -4.10 -2.59 -3.61
C ASN A 66 -3.30 -1.29 -3.84
N SER A 67 -3.84 -0.14 -3.43
CA SER A 67 -3.14 1.15 -3.53
C SER A 67 -1.88 1.19 -2.65
N LEU A 68 -1.93 0.64 -1.44
CA LEU A 68 -0.76 0.54 -0.55
C LEU A 68 0.31 -0.39 -1.13
N GLN A 69 -0.06 -1.55 -1.65
CA GLN A 69 0.86 -2.47 -2.30
C GLN A 69 1.52 -1.84 -3.52
N SER A 70 0.73 -1.14 -4.36
CA SER A 70 1.26 -0.38 -5.50
C SER A 70 2.28 0.68 -5.06
N LEU A 71 2.00 1.39 -3.96
CA LEU A 71 2.92 2.38 -3.40
C LEU A 71 4.21 1.75 -2.87
N GLN A 72 4.11 0.64 -2.14
CA GLN A 72 5.26 -0.11 -1.64
C GLN A 72 6.13 -0.62 -2.81
N LEU A 73 5.51 -1.15 -3.86
CA LEU A 73 6.20 -1.63 -5.06
C LEU A 73 6.96 -0.49 -5.75
N LYS A 74 6.35 0.69 -5.93
CA LYS A 74 7.02 1.87 -6.50
C LYS A 74 8.24 2.29 -5.67
N ASN A 75 8.10 2.32 -4.35
CA ASN A 75 9.21 2.65 -3.44
C ASN A 75 10.37 1.65 -3.54
N ALA A 76 10.05 0.35 -3.60
CA ALA A 76 11.04 -0.70 -3.77
C ALA A 76 11.75 -0.57 -5.12
N PHE A 77 11.01 -0.35 -6.20
CA PHE A 77 11.55 -0.23 -7.56
C PHE A 77 12.55 0.92 -7.71
N LEU A 78 12.23 2.11 -7.19
CA LEU A 78 13.16 3.24 -7.22
C LEU A 78 14.42 2.98 -6.38
N THR A 79 14.26 2.31 -5.23
CA THR A 79 15.41 1.94 -4.39
C THR A 79 16.33 0.97 -5.14
N LEU A 80 15.76 -0.06 -5.78
CA LEU A 80 16.51 -1.02 -6.60
C LEU A 80 17.24 -0.33 -7.75
N GLN A 81 16.59 0.59 -8.45
CA GLN A 81 17.24 1.38 -9.51
C GLN A 81 18.41 2.21 -8.98
N SER A 82 18.26 2.85 -7.81
CA SER A 82 19.35 3.64 -7.24
C SER A 82 20.53 2.78 -6.81
N VAL A 83 20.25 1.62 -6.21
CA VAL A 83 21.27 0.64 -5.81
C VAL A 83 21.99 0.08 -7.04
N LEU A 84 21.25 -0.20 -8.12
CA LEU A 84 21.84 -0.63 -9.38
C LEU A 84 22.79 0.42 -9.95
N GLN A 85 22.40 1.70 -10.00
CA GLN A 85 23.27 2.78 -10.46
C GLN A 85 24.50 2.98 -9.56
N ALA A 86 24.36 2.80 -8.24
CA ALA A 86 25.48 2.85 -7.31
C ALA A 86 26.45 1.69 -7.54
N SER A 87 25.94 0.47 -7.71
CA SER A 87 26.74 -0.72 -8.05
C SER A 87 27.48 -0.56 -9.38
N MET A 88 26.80 -0.04 -10.41
CA MET A 88 27.40 0.32 -11.70
C MET A 88 28.55 1.34 -11.59
N SER A 89 28.48 2.23 -10.60
CA SER A 89 29.54 3.21 -10.36
C SER A 89 30.79 2.61 -9.74
N VAL A 90 30.67 1.45 -9.08
CA VAL A 90 31.77 0.68 -8.46
C VAL A 90 31.99 -0.68 -9.12
N ASP A 91 31.83 -0.72 -10.46
CA ASP A 91 32.16 -1.86 -11.31
C ASP A 91 31.42 -3.16 -10.93
N GLY A 92 30.18 -3.02 -10.47
CA GLY A 92 29.31 -4.13 -10.05
C GLY A 92 29.53 -4.60 -8.61
N CYS A 93 30.43 -3.98 -7.86
CA CYS A 93 30.69 -4.34 -6.47
C CYS A 93 29.57 -3.88 -5.52
N ASN A 94 29.54 -4.42 -4.30
CA ASN A 94 28.65 -4.00 -3.20
C ASN A 94 29.28 -2.95 -2.26
N LYS A 95 30.43 -2.39 -2.64
CA LYS A 95 31.13 -1.34 -1.87
C LYS A 95 30.59 0.05 -2.19
N TYR A 96 29.32 0.28 -1.89
CA TYR A 96 28.66 1.58 -2.03
C TYR A 96 27.80 1.89 -0.80
N ALA A 97 27.62 3.18 -0.50
CA ALA A 97 26.61 3.61 0.45
C ALA A 97 25.23 3.46 -0.18
N ILE A 98 24.23 3.01 0.59
CA ILE A 98 22.86 2.90 0.09
C ILE A 98 22.34 4.30 -0.26
N PRO A 99 21.94 4.57 -1.52
CA PRO A 99 21.45 5.89 -1.90
C PRO A 99 20.12 6.21 -1.21
N HIS A 100 20.11 7.28 -0.40
CA HIS A 100 18.90 7.77 0.24
C HIS A 100 18.20 8.80 -0.67
N LEU A 101 17.19 8.33 -1.43
CA LEU A 101 16.47 9.17 -2.40
C LEU A 101 15.50 10.19 -1.77
N SER A 102 15.31 10.21 -0.45
CA SER A 102 14.31 11.05 0.22
C SER A 102 12.93 10.96 -0.45
N LYS A 103 12.48 9.71 -0.69
CA LYS A 103 11.29 9.36 -1.49
C LYS A 103 10.02 10.11 -1.06
N ASP A 104 9.85 10.34 0.24
CA ASP A 104 8.73 11.12 0.76
C ASP A 104 8.79 12.59 0.37
N LYS A 105 9.98 13.21 0.39
CA LYS A 105 10.17 14.58 -0.07
C LYS A 105 9.88 14.71 -1.56
N LEU A 106 10.43 13.80 -2.37
CA LEU A 106 10.13 13.75 -3.81
C LEU A 106 8.61 13.68 -4.06
N ARG A 107 7.90 12.82 -3.33
CA ARG A 107 6.45 12.68 -3.45
C ARG A 107 5.70 13.96 -3.07
N VAL A 108 6.15 14.68 -2.04
CA VAL A 108 5.56 15.97 -1.64
C VAL A 108 5.76 17.02 -2.75
N ASP A 109 6.96 17.06 -3.34
CA ASP A 109 7.32 18.09 -4.32
C ASP A 109 6.65 17.85 -5.70
N THR A 110 6.50 16.58 -6.14
CA THR A 110 5.98 16.23 -7.47
C THR A 110 4.54 15.69 -7.47
N GLY A 111 3.94 15.48 -6.29
CA GLY A 111 2.59 14.90 -6.12
C GLY A 111 2.51 13.39 -6.37
N LEU A 112 3.50 12.81 -7.08
CA LEU A 112 3.60 11.39 -7.41
C LEU A 112 5.06 10.94 -7.33
N LEU A 113 5.29 9.69 -6.96
CA LEU A 113 6.62 9.06 -7.09
C LEU A 113 6.95 8.89 -8.58
N LEU A 114 8.20 9.22 -8.93
CA LEU A 114 8.74 9.02 -10.27
C LEU A 114 8.58 7.55 -10.70
N PRO A 115 8.18 7.26 -11.95
CA PRO A 115 8.09 5.87 -12.44
C PRO A 115 9.45 5.19 -12.55
N SER A 116 10.51 5.96 -12.78
CA SER A 116 11.88 5.48 -12.90
C SER A 116 12.90 6.57 -12.58
N LEU A 117 14.11 6.16 -12.20
CA LEU A 117 15.27 7.04 -12.10
C LEU A 117 15.98 7.12 -13.45
N ALA A 118 16.33 8.34 -13.86
CA ALA A 118 17.24 8.54 -14.98
C ALA A 118 18.62 7.96 -14.63
N CYS A 119 19.26 7.30 -15.60
CA CYS A 119 20.63 6.82 -15.46
C CYS A 119 21.58 7.84 -16.08
N GLY A 120 22.57 8.30 -15.31
CA GLY A 120 23.59 9.23 -15.82
C GLY A 120 24.38 8.61 -16.96
N GLY A 121 24.60 9.37 -18.04
CA GLY A 121 25.35 8.90 -19.22
C GLY A 121 26.76 8.41 -18.88
N GLU A 122 27.41 9.04 -17.90
CA GLU A 122 28.73 8.63 -17.40
C GLU A 122 28.71 7.24 -16.76
N VAL A 123 27.75 6.98 -15.87
CA VAL A 123 27.59 5.69 -15.17
C VAL A 123 27.32 4.58 -16.18
N HIS A 124 26.43 4.84 -17.14
CA HIS A 124 26.13 3.91 -18.22
C HIS A 124 27.36 3.61 -19.09
N ASN A 125 28.07 4.64 -19.53
CA ASN A 125 29.23 4.49 -20.42
C ASN A 125 30.39 3.78 -19.70
N LYS A 126 30.65 4.11 -18.43
CA LYS A 126 31.63 3.43 -17.59
C LYS A 126 31.30 1.93 -17.47
N SER A 127 30.08 1.60 -17.08
CA SER A 127 29.64 0.21 -16.94
C SER A 127 29.74 -0.57 -18.25
N LYS A 128 29.33 0.05 -19.37
CA LYS A 128 29.42 -0.56 -20.70
C LYS A 128 30.87 -0.84 -21.10
N SER A 129 31.77 0.09 -20.83
CA SER A 129 33.21 -0.08 -21.07
C SER A 129 33.80 -1.19 -20.20
N PHE A 130 33.48 -1.22 -18.90
CA PHE A 130 33.91 -2.28 -18.00
C PHE A 130 33.45 -3.65 -18.49
N LEU A 131 32.16 -3.84 -18.78
CA LEU A 131 31.62 -5.10 -19.29
C LEU A 131 32.25 -5.55 -20.62
N SER A 132 32.65 -4.60 -21.48
CA SER A 132 33.36 -4.94 -22.72
C SER A 132 34.81 -5.38 -22.48
N SER A 133 35.41 -5.01 -21.35
CA SER A 133 36.78 -5.37 -20.96
C SER A 133 36.90 -6.70 -20.22
N VAL A 134 35.79 -7.30 -19.76
CA VAL A 134 35.78 -8.60 -19.05
C VAL A 134 35.55 -9.77 -20.03
N LYS A 135 35.68 -9.54 -21.34
CA LYS A 135 35.67 -10.58 -22.38
C LYS A 135 37.09 -11.03 -22.69
#